data_AF-A0A7K2NVD2-F1
#
_entry.id   AF-A0A7K2NVD2-F1
#
_cell.length_a   1.000
_cell.length_b   1.000
_cell.length_c   1.000
_cell.angle_alpha   90.00
_cell.angle_beta   90.00
_cell.angle_gamma   90.00
#
_symmetry.space_group_name_H-M   'P 1'
#
loop_
_entity.id
_entity.type
_entity.pdbx_description
1 polymer ?
#
loop_
_entity_poly.entity_id
_entity_poly.type
_entity_poly.pdbx_seq_one_letter_code
_entity_poly.pdbx_strand_id
1 'polypeptide(L)'
;MCRWLAYSGTPVLLESLLYQPEHSLIDQSLHARMGVETTNGDGFGVGWFGPEMQTPAIVREVGPAWSNRNLREIASHVRSPLFFAHIRASTGSPVQQTNCHPFRHGRWMWMHNGAIAEFHRLRRDLALAVDPRLFLDIEGSTDSEMMFYLAL
;
A
#
# COMPACT_ATOMS: atom_id res chain seq x y z
N MET A 1 11.98 -0.02 6.37
CA MET A 1 11.45 0.97 5.38
C MET A 1 10.78 0.20 4.26
N CYS A 2 9.49 0.47 4.00
CA CYS A 2 8.69 -0.24 3.00
C CYS A 2 9.24 -0.14 1.56
N ARG A 3 8.67 -0.90 0.62
CA ARG A 3 8.88 -0.75 -0.83
C ARG A 3 7.57 -0.47 -1.51
N TRP A 4 7.56 0.38 -2.53
CA TRP A 4 6.33 0.68 -3.26
C TRP A 4 6.61 1.01 -4.72
N LEU A 5 5.57 0.86 -5.52
CA LEU A 5 5.56 1.15 -6.95
C LEU A 5 4.20 1.76 -7.31
N ALA A 6 4.24 2.79 -8.15
CA ALA A 6 3.07 3.31 -8.83
C ALA A 6 3.31 3.25 -10.34
N TYR A 7 2.26 2.92 -11.08
CA TYR A 7 2.26 2.93 -12.54
C TYR A 7 1.12 3.81 -13.04
N SER A 8 1.40 4.61 -14.06
CA SER A 8 0.39 5.32 -14.85
C SER A 8 0.79 5.32 -16.31
N GLY A 9 -0.08 4.85 -17.20
CA GLY A 9 0.21 4.80 -18.63
C GLY A 9 -0.67 3.81 -19.39
N THR A 10 -0.12 3.26 -20.48
CA THR A 10 -0.78 2.23 -21.28
C THR A 10 -1.09 1.00 -20.42
N PRO A 11 -2.29 0.40 -20.51
CA PRO A 11 -2.61 -0.78 -19.70
C PRO A 11 -1.58 -1.92 -19.85
N VAL A 12 -0.90 -2.25 -18.75
CA VAL A 12 0.03 -3.39 -18.64
C VAL A 12 -0.50 -4.41 -17.66
N LEU A 13 -0.03 -5.66 -17.78
CA LEU A 13 -0.22 -6.66 -16.74
C LEU A 13 0.52 -6.22 -15.47
N LEU A 14 -0.10 -6.43 -14.31
CA LEU A 14 0.54 -6.16 -13.03
C LEU A 14 1.86 -6.96 -12.90
N GLU A 15 1.87 -8.22 -13.35
CA GLU A 15 3.05 -9.09 -13.32
C GLU A 15 4.28 -8.48 -14.00
N SER A 16 4.07 -7.69 -15.06
CA SER A 16 5.15 -7.04 -15.82
C SER A 16 5.98 -6.05 -15.00
N LEU A 17 5.41 -5.50 -13.92
CA LEU A 17 6.13 -4.61 -13.00
C LEU A 17 6.37 -5.25 -11.63
N LEU A 18 5.48 -6.14 -11.20
CA LEU A 18 5.57 -6.75 -9.86
C LEU A 18 6.57 -7.91 -9.79
N TYR A 19 6.74 -8.70 -10.86
CA TYR A 19 7.54 -9.92 -10.82
C TYR A 19 8.62 -10.02 -11.89
N GLN A 20 8.38 -9.50 -13.11
CA GLN A 20 9.28 -9.72 -14.26
C GLN A 20 10.62 -8.95 -14.20
N PRO A 21 10.70 -7.71 -13.69
CA PRO A 21 11.98 -7.00 -13.63
C PRO A 21 13.01 -7.75 -12.76
N GLU A 22 14.30 -7.68 -13.11
CA GLU A 22 15.38 -8.35 -12.36
C GLU A 22 15.40 -7.93 -10.88
N HIS A 23 15.08 -6.67 -10.59
CA HIS A 23 14.92 -6.13 -9.24
C HIS A 23 13.46 -5.73 -9.00
N SER A 24 12.54 -6.65 -9.29
CA SER A 24 11.10 -6.44 -9.17
C SER A 24 10.68 -6.06 -7.74
N LEU A 25 9.47 -5.54 -7.58
CA LEU A 25 8.93 -5.22 -6.25
C LEU A 25 8.91 -6.46 -5.34
N ILE A 26 8.63 -7.63 -5.92
CA ILE A 26 8.62 -8.90 -5.19
C ILE A 26 10.03 -9.35 -4.83
N ASP A 27 11.02 -9.21 -5.71
CA ASP A 27 12.43 -9.46 -5.33
C ASP A 27 12.88 -8.53 -4.19
N GLN A 28 12.56 -7.24 -4.29
CA GLN A 28 12.85 -6.25 -3.24
C GLN A 28 12.13 -6.54 -1.91
N SER A 29 11.07 -7.35 -1.89
CA SER A 29 10.44 -7.78 -0.63
C SER A 29 11.32 -8.75 0.16
N LEU A 30 12.20 -9.51 -0.50
CA LEU A 30 13.15 -10.45 0.11
C LEU A 30 14.57 -9.91 0.19
N HIS A 31 15.02 -9.24 -0.88
CA HIS A 31 16.42 -8.88 -1.14
C HIS A 31 16.61 -7.37 -1.36
N ALA A 32 16.00 -6.53 -0.51
CA ALA A 32 16.16 -5.08 -0.63
C ALA A 32 17.63 -4.66 -0.46
N ARG A 33 18.19 -4.04 -1.51
CA ARG A 33 19.60 -3.59 -1.54
C ARG A 33 19.82 -2.17 -1.02
N MET A 34 18.77 -1.35 -1.06
CA MET A 34 18.80 0.09 -0.71
C MET A 34 17.81 0.38 0.42
N GLY A 35 17.81 -0.44 1.46
CA GLY A 35 16.89 -0.34 2.60
C GLY A 35 17.57 -0.53 3.94
N VAL A 36 16.89 -0.03 4.98
CA VAL A 36 17.26 -0.31 6.38
C VAL A 36 17.15 -1.81 6.66
N GLU A 37 16.09 -2.43 6.13
CA GLU A 37 15.84 -3.87 6.26
C GLU A 37 15.99 -4.54 4.89
N THR A 38 16.63 -5.71 4.88
CA THR A 38 16.78 -6.53 3.67
C THR A 38 15.44 -7.16 3.27
N THR A 39 14.63 -7.58 4.25
CA THR A 39 13.38 -8.30 4.04
C THR A 39 12.19 -7.51 4.59
N ASN A 40 11.11 -7.44 3.82
CA ASN A 40 9.88 -6.72 4.14
C ASN A 40 8.70 -7.70 4.08
N GLY A 41 8.33 -8.29 5.22
CA GLY A 41 7.35 -9.36 5.33
C GLY A 41 6.06 -9.01 6.06
N ASP A 42 5.86 -7.75 6.44
CA ASP A 42 4.76 -7.31 7.34
C ASP A 42 3.46 -6.97 6.61
N GLY A 43 3.29 -7.55 5.42
CA GLY A 43 2.14 -7.42 4.55
C GLY A 43 2.43 -6.78 3.20
N PHE A 44 1.41 -6.79 2.36
CA PHE A 44 1.41 -6.11 1.07
C PHE A 44 0.02 -5.59 0.74
N GLY A 45 -0.04 -4.74 -0.27
CA GLY A 45 -1.28 -4.51 -0.98
C GLY A 45 -1.06 -4.01 -2.40
N VAL A 46 -2.06 -4.27 -3.23
CA VAL A 46 -2.13 -3.81 -4.61
C VAL A 46 -3.50 -3.20 -4.84
N GLY A 47 -3.53 -2.01 -5.42
CA GLY A 47 -4.74 -1.33 -5.82
C GLY A 47 -4.68 -0.94 -7.28
N TRP A 48 -5.74 -1.16 -8.05
CA TRP A 48 -5.75 -0.87 -9.48
C TRP A 48 -7.11 -0.37 -9.96
N PHE A 49 -7.09 0.43 -11.02
CA PHE A 49 -8.31 0.80 -11.73
C PHE A 49 -8.58 -0.18 -12.86
N GLY A 50 -9.76 -0.80 -12.84
CA GLY A 50 -10.26 -1.58 -13.96
C GLY A 50 -10.77 -0.68 -15.08
N PRO A 51 -10.91 -1.20 -16.31
CA PRO A 51 -11.61 -0.49 -17.39
C PRO A 51 -13.00 -0.04 -16.91
N GLU A 52 -13.37 1.21 -17.19
CA GLU A 52 -14.70 1.79 -16.90
C GLU A 52 -15.05 1.94 -15.40
N MET A 53 -14.17 1.52 -14.49
CA MET A 53 -14.40 1.63 -13.05
C MET A 53 -13.97 3.00 -12.53
N GLN A 54 -14.88 3.68 -11.81
CA GLN A 54 -14.57 4.98 -11.20
C GLN A 54 -13.74 4.86 -9.91
N THR A 55 -13.77 3.68 -9.27
CA THR A 55 -13.08 3.38 -8.01
C THR A 55 -12.13 2.20 -8.18
N PRO A 56 -11.01 2.17 -7.43
CA PRO A 56 -10.05 1.10 -7.53
C PRO A 56 -10.49 -0.15 -6.77
N ALA A 57 -10.14 -1.31 -7.31
CA ALA A 57 -10.12 -2.56 -6.57
C ALA A 57 -8.85 -2.60 -5.70
N ILE A 58 -8.92 -3.20 -4.51
CA ILE A 58 -7.79 -3.31 -3.58
C ILE A 58 -7.75 -4.71 -3.00
N VAL A 59 -6.55 -5.28 -3.00
CA VAL A 59 -6.20 -6.48 -2.24
C VAL A 59 -5.09 -6.12 -1.28
N ARG A 60 -5.26 -6.49 -0.01
CA ARG A 60 -4.28 -6.31 1.07
C ARG A 60 -4.18 -7.61 1.83
N GLU A 61 -2.98 -7.99 2.24
CA GLU A 61 -2.76 -9.09 3.17
C GLU A 61 -1.61 -8.76 4.13
N VAL A 62 -1.59 -9.47 5.26
CA VAL A 62 -0.54 -9.35 6.29
C VAL A 62 0.65 -10.29 6.05
N GLY A 63 0.44 -11.33 5.24
CA GLY A 63 1.49 -12.27 4.89
C GLY A 63 2.50 -11.67 3.91
N PRO A 64 3.67 -12.29 3.76
CA PRO A 64 4.69 -11.82 2.85
C PRO A 64 4.29 -11.99 1.38
N ALA A 65 4.60 -11.00 0.56
CA ALA A 65 4.21 -10.98 -0.86
C ALA A 65 4.89 -12.07 -1.70
N TRP A 66 6.16 -12.39 -1.41
CA TRP A 66 6.94 -13.36 -2.20
C TRP A 66 6.37 -14.78 -2.20
N SER A 67 5.63 -15.15 -1.15
CA SER A 67 5.01 -16.49 -1.04
C SER A 67 3.50 -16.48 -1.27
N ASN A 68 2.89 -15.33 -1.57
CA ASN A 68 1.45 -15.24 -1.76
C ASN A 68 1.06 -15.69 -3.19
N ARG A 69 0.39 -16.84 -3.29
CA ARG A 69 -0.06 -17.41 -4.57
C ARG A 69 -1.19 -16.61 -5.21
N ASN A 70 -2.12 -16.09 -4.41
CA ASN A 70 -3.24 -15.30 -4.91
C ASN A 70 -2.77 -14.00 -5.55
N LEU A 71 -1.77 -13.34 -4.95
CA LEU A 71 -1.14 -12.16 -5.52
C LEU A 71 -0.51 -12.47 -6.88
N ARG A 72 0.16 -13.62 -7.01
CA ARG A 72 0.74 -14.03 -8.30
C ARG A 72 -0.33 -14.27 -9.36
N GLU A 73 -1.41 -14.97 -9.00
CA GLU A 73 -2.56 -15.21 -9.89
C GLU A 73 -3.25 -13.91 -10.32
N ILE A 74 -3.47 -12.98 -9.39
CA ILE A 74 -4.04 -11.67 -9.70
C ILE A 74 -3.11 -10.91 -10.64
N ALA A 75 -1.81 -10.89 -10.34
CA ALA A 75 -0.83 -10.14 -11.12
C ALA A 75 -0.74 -10.61 -12.59
N SER A 76 -0.90 -11.91 -12.84
CA SER A 76 -0.82 -12.50 -14.19
C SER A 76 -2.08 -12.30 -15.03
N HIS A 77 -3.21 -11.92 -14.42
CA HIS A 77 -4.49 -11.76 -15.14
C HIS A 77 -5.00 -10.31 -15.19
N VAL A 78 -4.63 -9.47 -14.22
CA VAL A 78 -5.12 -8.09 -14.16
C VAL A 78 -4.26 -7.17 -15.02
N ARG A 79 -4.92 -6.45 -15.93
CA ARG A 79 -4.33 -5.33 -16.68
C ARG A 79 -4.91 -4.00 -16.21
N SER A 80 -4.06 -3.00 -16.01
CA SER A 80 -4.51 -1.68 -15.58
C SER A 80 -3.65 -0.54 -16.12
N PRO A 81 -4.24 0.60 -16.51
CA PRO A 81 -3.50 1.82 -16.84
C PRO A 81 -2.99 2.58 -15.61
N LEU A 82 -3.50 2.28 -14.41
CA LEU A 82 -3.15 2.98 -13.17
C LEU A 82 -3.27 2.03 -11.99
N PHE A 83 -2.13 1.72 -11.37
CA PHE A 83 -2.11 0.88 -10.18
C PHE A 83 -0.97 1.22 -9.24
N PHE A 84 -1.19 0.86 -7.99
CA PHE A 84 -0.31 1.00 -6.86
C PHE A 84 0.01 -0.37 -6.28
N ALA A 85 1.24 -0.57 -5.86
CA ALA A 85 1.65 -1.76 -5.13
C ALA A 85 2.60 -1.37 -4.00
N HIS A 86 2.42 -1.97 -2.84
CA HIS A 86 3.18 -1.64 -1.64
C HIS A 86 3.50 -2.91 -0.85
N ILE A 87 4.75 -3.01 -0.41
CA ILE A 87 5.26 -4.04 0.47
C ILE A 87 5.60 -3.38 1.80
N ARG A 88 4.93 -3.83 2.85
CA ARG A 88 5.02 -3.23 4.18
C ARG A 88 6.20 -3.80 4.96
N ALA A 89 6.93 -2.91 5.61
CA ALA A 89 7.81 -3.21 6.73
C ALA A 89 7.38 -2.31 7.88
N SER A 90 6.82 -2.91 8.92
CA SER A 90 6.24 -2.18 10.03
C SER A 90 7.34 -1.51 10.86
N THR A 91 7.14 -0.24 11.18
CA THR A 91 8.00 0.56 12.05
C THR A 91 7.39 0.75 13.45
N GLY A 92 6.58 -0.21 13.90
CA GLY A 92 6.00 -0.23 15.26
C GLY A 92 4.47 -0.21 15.33
N SER A 93 3.77 -0.17 14.18
CA SER A 93 2.30 -0.36 14.16
C SER A 93 1.95 -1.85 14.06
N PRO A 94 0.78 -2.29 14.59
CA PRO A 94 0.37 -3.69 14.50
C PRO A 94 0.39 -4.22 13.06
N VAL A 95 0.75 -5.50 12.91
CA VAL A 95 0.65 -6.21 11.64
C VAL A 95 -0.80 -6.63 11.43
N GLN A 96 -1.56 -5.78 10.72
CA GLN A 96 -2.97 -5.97 10.44
C GLN A 96 -3.30 -5.47 9.04
N GLN A 97 -4.31 -6.08 8.41
CA GLN A 97 -4.69 -5.79 7.03
C GLN A 97 -5.10 -4.32 6.83
N THR A 98 -5.76 -3.72 7.82
CA THR A 98 -6.15 -2.29 7.81
C THR A 98 -4.96 -1.34 7.85
N ASN A 99 -3.78 -1.79 8.29
CA ASN A 99 -2.55 -1.01 8.30
C ASN A 99 -1.70 -1.20 7.02
N CYS A 100 -2.14 -2.03 6.08
CA CYS A 100 -1.46 -2.23 4.81
C CYS A 100 -1.93 -1.19 3.78
N HIS A 101 -0.97 -0.58 3.08
CA HIS A 101 -1.23 0.24 1.91
C HIS A 101 -1.66 -0.63 0.70
N PRO A 102 -2.30 -0.05 -0.34
CA PRO A 102 -2.80 1.32 -0.41
C PRO A 102 -4.08 1.54 0.41
N PHE A 103 -4.26 2.75 0.94
CA PHE A 103 -5.53 3.21 1.50
C PHE A 103 -6.44 3.72 0.38
N ARG A 104 -7.77 3.70 0.60
CA ARG A 104 -8.76 4.18 -0.37
C ARG A 104 -9.90 4.91 0.28
N HIS A 105 -10.28 6.04 -0.32
CA HIS A 105 -11.54 6.71 -0.07
C HIS A 105 -12.18 7.07 -1.41
N GLY A 106 -13.30 6.43 -1.74
CA GLY A 106 -13.94 6.54 -3.05
C GLY A 106 -12.97 6.22 -4.19
N ARG A 107 -12.67 7.23 -5.01
CA ARG A 107 -11.77 7.12 -6.17
C ARG A 107 -10.30 7.39 -5.87
N TRP A 108 -9.97 7.78 -4.64
CA TRP A 108 -8.60 8.10 -4.27
C TRP A 108 -7.90 6.86 -3.73
N MET A 109 -6.64 6.70 -4.11
CA MET A 109 -5.71 5.77 -3.45
C MET A 109 -4.55 6.53 -2.85
N TRP A 110 -4.00 6.02 -1.75
CA TRP A 110 -2.85 6.62 -1.08
C TRP A 110 -1.84 5.59 -0.60
N MET A 111 -0.56 5.91 -0.79
CA MET A 111 0.57 5.16 -0.27
C MET A 111 1.55 6.12 0.40
N HIS A 112 2.15 5.68 1.50
CA HIS A 112 3.17 6.46 2.21
C HIS A 112 4.35 5.55 2.54
N ASN A 113 5.56 6.10 2.43
CA ASN A 113 6.81 5.45 2.76
C ASN A 113 7.63 6.35 3.67
N GLY A 114 7.56 6.08 4.97
CA GLY A 114 8.14 6.94 5.98
C GLY A 114 7.42 6.75 7.31
N ALA A 115 7.71 7.63 8.26
CA ALA A 115 7.04 7.68 9.54
C ALA A 115 6.89 9.14 9.96
N ILE A 116 5.78 9.47 10.61
CA ILE A 116 5.59 10.75 11.29
C ILE A 116 6.26 10.64 12.66
N ALA A 117 7.29 11.46 12.88
CA ALA A 117 7.99 11.52 14.15
C ALA A 117 7.01 11.87 15.29
N GLU A 118 7.17 11.19 16.43
CA GLU A 118 6.33 11.40 17.61
C GLU A 118 4.81 11.22 17.37
N PHE A 119 4.40 10.41 16.38
CA PHE A 119 2.99 10.24 16.03
C PHE A 119 2.09 9.90 17.23
N HIS A 120 2.54 9.10 18.20
CA HIS A 120 1.77 8.78 19.40
C HIS A 120 1.35 10.02 20.22
N ARG A 121 2.15 11.09 20.21
CA ARG A 121 1.84 12.38 20.88
C ARG A 121 0.89 13.21 20.03
N LEU A 122 1.10 13.22 18.71
CA LEU A 122 0.35 14.02 17.75
C LEU A 122 -1.00 13.40 17.38
N ARG A 123 -1.18 12.09 17.56
CA ARG A 123 -2.32 11.33 17.03
C ARG A 123 -3.67 11.91 17.41
N ARG A 124 -3.83 12.37 18.65
CA ARG A 124 -5.09 12.98 19.12
C ARG A 124 -5.41 14.26 18.35
N ASP A 125 -4.44 15.15 18.24
CA ASP A 125 -4.68 16.47 17.63
C ASP A 125 -4.85 16.33 16.12
N LEU A 126 -4.11 15.42 15.49
CA LEU A 126 -4.32 15.03 14.08
C LEU A 126 -5.71 14.42 13.86
N ALA A 127 -6.16 13.51 14.72
CA ALA A 127 -7.50 12.93 14.66
C ALA A 127 -8.61 13.99 14.77
N LEU A 128 -8.41 15.02 15.60
CA LEU A 128 -9.35 16.14 15.74
C LEU A 128 -9.33 17.11 14.55
N ALA A 129 -8.25 17.11 13.76
CA ALA A 129 -8.13 17.95 12.58
C ALA A 129 -8.72 17.30 11.30
N VAL A 130 -8.95 15.99 11.30
CA VAL A 130 -9.66 15.29 10.22
C VAL A 130 -11.11 15.79 10.16
N ASP A 131 -11.64 16.01 8.94
CA ASP A 131 -13.04 16.36 8.75
C ASP A 131 -13.92 15.31 9.48
N PRO A 132 -14.84 15.73 10.38
CA PRO A 132 -15.67 14.79 11.14
C PRO A 132 -16.44 13.78 10.28
N ARG A 133 -16.75 14.13 9.02
CA ARG A 133 -17.44 13.24 8.07
C ARG A 133 -16.55 12.12 7.55
N LEU A 134 -15.24 12.30 7.56
CA LEU A 134 -14.23 11.35 7.10
C LEU A 134 -13.65 10.51 8.25
N PHE A 135 -13.71 11.03 9.49
CA PHE A 135 -13.11 10.39 10.67
C PHE A 135 -13.58 8.95 10.88
N LEU A 136 -14.86 8.66 10.61
CA LEU A 136 -15.46 7.34 10.79
C LEU A 136 -14.96 6.30 9.79
N ASP A 137 -14.33 6.72 8.69
CA ASP A 137 -13.78 5.83 7.66
C ASP A 137 -12.33 5.42 7.95
N ILE A 138 -11.69 5.94 9.01
CA ILE A 138 -10.36 5.51 9.47
C ILE A 138 -10.51 4.13 10.14
N GLU A 139 -9.89 3.10 9.57
CA GLU A 139 -10.01 1.72 10.08
C GLU A 139 -8.77 1.24 10.83
N GLY A 140 -7.59 1.70 10.42
CA GLY A 140 -6.31 1.30 10.98
C GLY A 140 -5.81 2.24 12.08
N SER A 141 -4.51 2.13 12.33
CA SER A 141 -3.83 2.82 13.43
C SER A 141 -2.53 3.48 12.99
N THR A 142 -2.27 3.52 11.69
CA THR A 142 -1.03 4.07 11.14
C THR A 142 -1.11 5.60 11.05
N ASP A 143 0.07 6.22 11.17
CA ASP A 143 0.28 7.61 10.79
C ASP A 143 -0.05 7.86 9.32
N SER A 144 0.19 6.87 8.48
CA SER A 144 0.01 6.91 7.04
C SER A 144 -1.45 7.04 6.63
N GLU A 145 -2.35 6.35 7.32
CA GLU A 145 -3.80 6.46 7.11
C GLU A 145 -4.33 7.78 7.66
N MET A 146 -3.87 8.18 8.85
CA MET A 146 -4.21 9.49 9.42
C MET A 146 -3.81 10.62 8.47
N MET A 147 -2.62 10.54 7.87
CA MET A 147 -2.15 11.50 6.87
C MET A 147 -3.02 11.51 5.61
N PHE A 148 -3.49 10.35 5.17
CA PHE A 148 -4.38 10.27 4.01
C PHE A 148 -5.71 11.00 4.27
N TYR A 149 -6.35 10.75 5.41
CA TYR A 149 -7.61 11.39 5.77
C TYR A 149 -7.51 12.87 6.11
N LEU A 150 -6.32 13.35 6.49
CA LEU A 150 -6.03 14.78 6.60
C LEU A 150 -5.87 15.46 5.24
N ALA A 151 -5.51 14.71 4.19
CA ALA A 151 -5.25 15.24 2.86
C ALA A 151 -6.48 15.24 1.94
N LEU A 152 -7.55 14.51 2.31
CA LEU A 152 -8.83 14.45 1.60
C LEU A 152 -9.68 15.69 1.87
#